data_AF-A0AAP7CCD9-F1
#
_entry.id   AF-A0AAP7CCD9-F1
#
_cell.length_a   1.000
_cell.length_b   1.000
_cell.length_c   1.000
_cell.angle_alpha   90.00
_cell.angle_beta   90.00
_cell.angle_gamma   90.00
#
_symmetry.space_group_name_H-M   'P 1'
#
loop_
_entity.id
_entity.type
_entity.pdbx_description
1 polymer ?
#
loop_
_entity_poly.entity_id
_entity_poly.type
_entity_poly.pdbx_seq_one_letter_code
_entity_poly.pdbx_strand_id
1 'polypeptide(L)'
;MSFEIVTTHFVAHEPDLDGAYELYLNRIQASGVEIAAVSPHPHPIEDEYVLWDLRCQAAYDNLAAPEDLQLYELNALVDFTTTNRDEALDYFFFEDMGGPTRFAAALGGLSDLTLRDEPTGPLSLTTIVYLGAPQHMAVAQQLFDDTLAALNAVAYQPFVAPLEGTEHADLVGPLWLRDATLNIIGKGDGIFSPGKDAWAGWVLTSDSNNTAELQLRERIEPDAVVISRAVSEPF
;
A
#
# COMPACT_ATOMS: atom_id res chain seq x y z
N MET A 1 10.96 11.17 13.07
CA MET A 1 10.64 9.76 13.35
C MET A 1 10.02 9.24 12.07
N SER A 2 10.48 8.09 11.60
CA SER A 2 10.03 7.48 10.36
C SER A 2 9.24 6.24 10.76
N PHE A 3 7.96 6.21 10.44
CA PHE A 3 7.13 5.04 10.62
C PHE A 3 7.24 4.15 9.39
N GLU A 4 6.99 2.86 9.58
CA GLU A 4 6.88 1.88 8.52
C GLU A 4 5.53 1.17 8.62
N ILE A 5 4.91 0.88 7.48
CA ILE A 5 3.88 -0.16 7.41
C ILE A 5 4.62 -1.47 7.14
N VAL A 6 4.53 -2.42 8.06
CA VAL A 6 4.97 -3.80 7.84
C VAL A 6 3.77 -4.60 7.39
N THR A 7 3.86 -5.16 6.19
CA THR A 7 2.81 -5.98 5.58
C THR A 7 3.21 -7.45 5.66
N THR A 8 2.38 -8.27 6.28
CA THR A 8 2.54 -9.71 6.36
C THR A 8 1.55 -10.38 5.41
N HIS A 9 2.07 -10.88 4.28
CA HIS A 9 1.33 -11.75 3.38
C HIS A 9 1.43 -13.19 3.87
N PHE A 10 0.33 -13.92 3.90
CA PHE A 10 0.35 -15.33 4.27
C PHE A 10 -0.74 -16.14 3.60
N VAL A 11 -0.51 -17.44 3.49
CA VAL A 11 -1.49 -18.38 2.96
C VAL A 11 -2.12 -19.22 4.07
N ALA A 12 -3.44 -19.32 4.04
CA ALA A 12 -4.22 -20.06 5.02
C ALA A 12 -5.50 -20.64 4.41
N HIS A 13 -6.11 -21.60 5.12
CA HIS A 13 -7.50 -21.95 4.90
C HIS A 13 -8.39 -20.95 5.66
N GLU A 14 -9.52 -20.56 5.09
CA GLU A 14 -10.45 -19.60 5.71
C GLU A 14 -10.83 -19.95 7.17
N PRO A 15 -11.06 -21.24 7.55
CA PRO A 15 -11.36 -21.60 8.94
C PRO A 15 -10.22 -21.35 9.95
N ASP A 16 -8.99 -21.14 9.48
CA ASP A 16 -7.81 -20.93 10.34
C ASP A 16 -7.51 -19.44 10.59
N LEU A 17 -8.24 -18.51 9.96
CA LEU A 17 -7.93 -17.07 9.99
C LEU A 17 -7.96 -16.45 11.38
N ASP A 18 -8.96 -16.76 12.21
CA ASP A 18 -9.05 -16.24 13.58
C ASP A 18 -7.81 -16.65 14.39
N GLY A 19 -7.36 -17.90 14.21
CA GLY A 19 -6.19 -18.44 14.89
C GLY A 19 -4.87 -17.87 14.36
N ALA A 20 -4.79 -17.58 13.06
CA ALA A 20 -3.67 -16.87 12.48
C ALA A 20 -3.59 -15.45 13.05
N TYR A 21 -4.71 -14.73 13.07
CA TYR A 21 -4.74 -13.36 13.58
C TYR A 21 -4.36 -13.26 15.06
N GLU A 22 -4.89 -14.14 15.90
CA GLU A 22 -4.51 -14.20 17.31
C GLU A 22 -3.01 -14.47 17.49
N LEU A 23 -2.44 -15.39 16.71
CA LEU A 23 -1.00 -15.65 16.73
C LEU A 23 -0.19 -14.42 16.32
N TYR A 24 -0.57 -13.76 15.22
CA TYR A 24 0.08 -12.55 14.74
C TYR A 24 0.09 -11.45 15.80
N LEU A 25 -1.07 -11.14 16.40
CA LEU A 25 -1.20 -10.12 17.45
C LEU A 25 -0.30 -10.42 18.65
N ASN A 26 -0.30 -11.68 19.13
CA ASN A 26 0.54 -12.08 20.25
C ASN A 26 2.03 -11.89 19.95
N ARG A 27 2.46 -12.14 18.70
CA ARG A 27 3.86 -12.01 18.30
C ARG A 27 4.29 -10.56 18.14
N ILE A 28 3.55 -9.75 17.39
CA ILE A 28 3.94 -8.34 17.19
C ILE A 28 3.96 -7.58 18.52
N GLN A 29 3.10 -7.92 19.47
CA GLN A 29 3.13 -7.34 20.82
C GLN A 29 4.42 -7.70 21.59
N ALA A 30 5.00 -8.87 21.33
CA ALA A 30 6.25 -9.32 21.94
C ALA A 30 7.51 -8.72 21.28
N SER A 31 7.38 -8.09 20.10
CA SER A 31 8.51 -7.48 19.37
C SER A 31 9.15 -6.29 20.09
N GLY A 32 8.40 -5.64 20.99
CA GLY A 32 8.84 -4.45 21.70
C GLY A 32 8.89 -3.17 20.84
N VAL A 33 8.39 -3.20 19.60
CA VAL A 33 8.24 -1.99 18.78
C VAL A 33 7.03 -1.18 19.21
N GLU A 34 7.07 0.11 18.95
CA GLU A 34 5.88 0.95 19.09
C GLU A 34 4.96 0.70 17.89
N ILE A 35 3.72 0.30 18.17
CA ILE A 35 2.71 -0.01 17.16
C ILE A 35 1.62 1.06 17.24
N ALA A 36 1.51 1.88 16.21
CA ALA A 36 0.52 2.96 16.12
C ALA A 36 -0.84 2.48 15.59
N ALA A 37 -0.85 1.47 14.70
CA ALA A 37 -2.07 0.86 14.18
C ALA A 37 -1.81 -0.57 13.70
N VAL A 38 -2.86 -1.41 13.68
CA VAL A 38 -2.85 -2.78 13.14
C VAL A 38 -4.16 -3.03 12.41
N SER A 39 -4.13 -3.83 11.34
CA SER A 39 -5.34 -4.30 10.68
C SER A 39 -6.30 -4.97 11.67
N PRO A 40 -7.62 -4.78 11.53
CA PRO A 40 -8.60 -5.37 12.44
C PRO A 40 -8.79 -6.88 12.24
N HIS A 41 -8.43 -7.42 11.07
CA HIS A 41 -8.53 -8.83 10.72
C HIS A 41 -7.70 -9.10 9.45
N PRO A 42 -7.23 -10.34 9.17
CA PRO A 42 -6.69 -10.70 7.87
C PRO A 42 -7.69 -10.41 6.76
N HIS A 43 -7.26 -9.75 5.70
CA HIS A 43 -8.11 -9.49 4.55
C HIS A 43 -7.58 -10.23 3.31
N PRO A 44 -8.47 -10.77 2.47
CA PRO A 44 -8.05 -11.46 1.25
C PRO A 44 -7.51 -10.46 0.23
N ILE A 45 -6.46 -10.85 -0.48
CA ILE A 45 -5.87 -10.05 -1.56
C ILE A 45 -5.70 -10.90 -2.82
N GLU A 46 -5.65 -10.22 -3.98
CA GLU A 46 -5.49 -10.85 -5.28
C GLU A 46 -4.08 -10.56 -5.85
N ASP A 47 -3.10 -11.34 -5.41
CA ASP A 47 -1.77 -11.40 -6.03
C ASP A 47 -1.43 -12.85 -6.37
N GLU A 48 -1.58 -13.21 -7.64
CA GLU A 48 -1.33 -14.57 -8.12
C GLU A 48 0.14 -14.98 -7.94
N TYR A 49 1.09 -14.06 -8.11
CA TYR A 49 2.50 -14.41 -8.00
C TYR A 49 2.84 -14.77 -6.55
N VAL A 50 2.47 -13.91 -5.60
CA VAL A 50 2.69 -14.15 -4.17
C VAL A 50 1.90 -15.37 -3.69
N LEU A 51 0.68 -15.56 -4.16
CA LEU A 51 -0.12 -16.74 -3.83
C LEU A 51 0.59 -18.04 -4.25
N TRP A 52 1.05 -18.13 -5.50
CA TRP A 52 1.72 -19.34 -5.98
C TRP A 52 3.07 -19.57 -5.31
N ASP A 53 3.83 -18.51 -5.01
CA ASP A 53 5.10 -18.61 -4.29
C ASP A 53 4.88 -19.19 -2.87
N LEU A 54 3.94 -18.62 -2.12
CA LEU A 54 3.64 -19.09 -0.76
C LEU A 54 2.97 -20.47 -0.73
N ARG A 55 2.17 -20.84 -1.73
CA ARG A 55 1.65 -22.21 -1.88
C ARG A 55 2.77 -23.21 -2.16
N CYS A 56 3.78 -22.82 -2.94
CA CYS A 56 4.97 -23.66 -3.16
C CYS A 56 5.74 -23.88 -1.84
N GLN A 57 5.95 -22.81 -1.07
CA GLN A 57 6.56 -22.91 0.26
C GLN A 57 5.74 -23.82 1.19
N ALA A 58 4.42 -23.61 1.26
CA ALA A 58 3.50 -24.46 2.03
C ALA A 58 3.59 -25.94 1.66
N ALA A 59 3.79 -26.26 0.37
CA ALA A 59 4.00 -27.63 -0.08
C ALA A 59 5.35 -28.22 0.38
N TYR A 60 6.43 -27.42 0.38
CA TYR A 60 7.72 -27.84 0.94
C TYR A 60 7.65 -28.08 2.46
N ASP A 61 6.85 -27.28 3.16
CA ASP A 61 6.61 -27.39 4.61
C ASP A 61 5.58 -28.48 4.96
N ASN A 62 5.05 -29.19 3.95
CA ASN A 62 4.08 -30.27 4.08
C ASN A 62 2.79 -29.84 4.80
N LEU A 63 2.30 -28.62 4.50
CA LEU A 63 0.98 -28.15 4.90
C LEU A 63 -0.13 -28.91 4.14
N ALA A 64 -1.31 -28.99 4.74
CA ALA A 64 -2.44 -29.71 4.16
C ALA A 64 -3.08 -28.93 3.01
N ALA A 65 -3.29 -29.60 1.87
CA ALA A 65 -3.96 -29.07 0.68
C ALA A 65 -3.42 -27.68 0.25
N PRO A 66 -2.10 -27.56 -0.05
CA PRO A 66 -1.50 -26.27 -0.40
C PRO A 66 -2.16 -25.61 -1.62
N GLU A 67 -2.76 -26.38 -2.53
CA GLU A 67 -3.51 -25.88 -3.68
C GLU A 67 -4.80 -25.12 -3.32
N ASP A 68 -5.36 -25.38 -2.14
CA ASP A 68 -6.64 -24.81 -1.67
C ASP A 68 -6.42 -23.56 -0.79
N LEU A 69 -5.20 -23.28 -0.36
CA LEU A 69 -4.88 -22.13 0.49
C LEU A 69 -5.16 -20.82 -0.24
N GLN A 70 -5.68 -19.81 0.47
CA GLN A 70 -5.90 -18.47 -0.07
C GLN A 70 -4.88 -17.48 0.49
N LEU A 71 -4.64 -16.38 -0.24
CA LEU A 71 -3.71 -15.33 0.16
C LEU A 71 -4.43 -14.27 0.99
N TYR A 72 -3.83 -13.91 2.11
CA TYR A 72 -4.31 -12.90 3.03
C TYR A 72 -3.19 -11.93 3.40
N GLU A 73 -3.59 -10.74 3.83
CA GLU A 73 -2.71 -9.68 4.26
C GLU A 73 -3.08 -9.17 5.66
N LEU A 74 -2.04 -8.81 6.41
CA LEU A 74 -2.11 -8.08 7.67
C LEU A 74 -1.07 -6.95 7.65
N ASN A 75 -1.46 -5.78 8.12
CA ASN A 75 -0.63 -4.59 8.21
C ASN A 75 -0.46 -4.12 9.65
N ALA A 76 0.71 -3.57 9.93
CA ALA A 76 0.98 -2.85 11.17
C ALA A 76 1.79 -1.57 10.88
N LEU A 77 1.34 -0.44 11.41
CA LEU A 77 2.06 0.83 11.36
C LEU A 77 2.95 0.91 12.61
N VAL A 78 4.26 0.94 12.42
CA VAL A 78 5.23 0.77 13.50
C VAL A 78 6.36 1.80 13.46
N ASP A 79 6.94 2.08 14.63
CA ASP A 79 8.16 2.86 14.78
C ASP A 79 9.29 1.98 15.33
N PHE A 80 10.36 1.86 14.56
CA PHE A 80 11.57 1.12 14.92
C PHE A 80 12.64 1.98 15.61
N THR A 81 12.38 3.27 15.89
CA THR A 81 13.38 4.21 16.43
C THR A 81 14.07 3.70 17.70
N THR A 82 13.38 2.91 18.52
CA THR A 82 13.90 2.41 19.80
C THR A 82 14.33 0.94 19.80
N THR A 83 14.17 0.23 18.68
CA THR A 83 14.35 -1.23 18.61
C THR A 83 15.20 -1.62 17.41
N ASN A 84 15.92 -2.73 17.48
CA ASN A 84 16.60 -3.25 16.29
C ASN A 84 15.55 -3.72 15.28
N ARG A 85 15.44 -3.04 14.14
CA ARG A 85 14.47 -3.34 13.08
C ARG A 85 14.53 -4.79 12.63
N ASP A 86 15.73 -5.32 12.37
CA ASP A 86 15.90 -6.67 11.83
C ASP A 86 15.43 -7.73 12.84
N GLU A 87 15.78 -7.57 14.12
CA GLU A 87 15.32 -8.47 15.20
C GLU A 87 13.82 -8.35 15.45
N ALA A 88 13.25 -7.15 15.29
CA ALA A 88 11.83 -6.94 15.47
C ALA A 88 11.00 -7.53 14.32
N LEU A 89 11.49 -7.49 13.09
CA LEU A 89 10.80 -8.03 11.92
C LEU A 89 10.53 -9.54 12.02
N ASP A 90 11.39 -10.30 12.72
CA ASP A 90 11.17 -11.72 12.97
C ASP A 90 9.84 -12.00 13.71
N TYR A 91 9.31 -11.02 14.46
CA TYR A 91 8.02 -11.15 15.15
C TYR A 91 6.81 -10.93 14.23
N PHE A 92 6.99 -10.37 13.03
CA PHE A 92 5.92 -10.14 12.06
C PHE A 92 5.65 -11.36 11.17
N PHE A 93 6.52 -12.36 11.19
CA PHE A 93 6.25 -13.69 10.67
C PHE A 93 5.43 -14.53 11.66
N PHE A 94 4.81 -15.62 11.18
CA PHE A 94 4.06 -16.57 12.01
C PHE A 94 4.94 -17.60 12.74
N GLU A 95 6.25 -17.62 12.47
CA GLU A 95 7.21 -18.61 12.96
C GLU A 95 8.07 -18.10 14.11
N ASP A 96 8.30 -18.92 15.13
CA ASP A 96 9.41 -18.73 16.07
C ASP A 96 10.70 -19.32 15.49
N MET A 97 11.87 -18.87 15.95
CA MET A 97 13.23 -19.18 15.44
C MET A 97 13.62 -20.68 15.40
N GLY A 98 12.69 -21.62 15.63
CA GLY A 98 12.96 -23.06 15.59
C GLY A 98 11.75 -23.99 15.48
N GLY A 99 10.56 -23.51 15.09
CA GLY A 99 9.36 -24.35 14.90
C GLY A 99 8.95 -24.46 13.42
N PRO A 100 8.25 -25.52 12.99
CA PRO A 100 7.74 -25.60 11.62
C PRO A 100 6.69 -24.51 11.37
N THR A 101 6.72 -23.96 10.16
CA THR A 101 5.79 -22.95 9.65
C THR A 101 4.34 -23.43 9.72
N ARG A 102 3.51 -22.75 10.53
CA ARG A 102 2.05 -23.03 10.53
C ARG A 102 1.34 -22.34 9.36
N PHE A 103 1.86 -21.21 8.93
CA PHE A 103 1.37 -20.40 7.82
C PHE A 103 2.57 -19.88 7.02
N ALA A 104 2.71 -20.31 5.76
CA ALA A 104 3.76 -19.77 4.91
C ALA A 104 3.49 -18.29 4.67
N ALA A 105 4.51 -17.46 4.89
CA ALA A 105 4.35 -16.01 4.90
C ALA A 105 5.57 -15.28 4.31
N ALA A 106 5.34 -14.07 3.84
CA ALA A 106 6.33 -13.14 3.35
C ALA A 106 6.07 -11.74 3.92
N LEU A 107 7.13 -10.97 4.12
CA LEU A 107 7.02 -9.57 4.55
C LEU A 107 7.22 -8.63 3.36
N GLY A 108 6.38 -7.60 3.31
CA GLY A 108 6.51 -6.41 2.49
C GLY A 108 6.29 -5.17 3.35
N GLY A 109 6.00 -4.04 2.71
CA GLY A 109 5.64 -2.84 3.43
C GLY A 109 6.03 -1.54 2.73
N LEU A 110 5.80 -0.45 3.46
CA LEU A 110 6.16 0.91 3.05
C LEU A 110 6.98 1.58 4.15
N SER A 111 8.15 2.10 3.80
CA SER A 111 9.01 2.86 4.69
C SER A 111 8.78 4.37 4.57
N ASP A 112 9.44 5.13 5.43
CA ASP A 112 9.55 6.59 5.31
C ASP A 112 8.23 7.33 5.48
N LEU A 113 7.36 6.81 6.35
CA LEU A 113 6.07 7.41 6.66
C LEU A 113 6.21 8.46 7.77
N THR A 114 5.50 9.57 7.60
CA THR A 114 5.30 10.59 8.62
C THR A 114 3.92 10.44 9.22
N LEU A 115 3.86 10.31 10.56
CA LEU A 115 2.60 10.31 11.31
C LEU A 115 2.09 11.75 11.50
N ARG A 116 0.77 11.97 11.38
CA ARG A 116 0.19 13.31 11.46
C ARG A 116 -1.10 13.37 12.29
N ASP A 117 -2.11 12.61 11.90
CA ASP A 117 -3.41 12.62 12.56
C ASP A 117 -3.62 11.32 13.37
N GLU A 118 -4.45 11.37 14.42
CA GLU A 118 -4.88 10.14 15.09
C GLU A 118 -5.97 9.41 14.28
N PRO A 119 -6.00 8.07 14.29
CA PRO A 119 -7.08 7.29 13.70
C PRO A 119 -8.44 7.65 14.29
N THR A 120 -9.43 7.92 13.43
CA THR A 120 -10.82 8.22 13.86
C THR A 120 -11.82 7.14 13.47
N GLY A 121 -11.38 6.11 12.74
CA GLY A 121 -12.20 5.02 12.23
C GLY A 121 -11.36 3.91 11.59
N PRO A 122 -12.00 3.02 10.82
CA PRO A 122 -11.30 2.04 9.98
C PRO A 122 -10.30 2.74 9.06
N LEU A 123 -9.11 2.15 8.94
CA LEU A 123 -8.04 2.70 8.14
C LEU A 123 -8.04 2.10 6.74
N SER A 124 -7.60 2.90 5.77
CA SER A 124 -7.32 2.45 4.42
C SER A 124 -5.98 3.01 3.96
N LEU A 125 -5.18 2.16 3.33
CA LEU A 125 -3.99 2.60 2.61
C LEU A 125 -4.45 3.08 1.23
N THR A 126 -4.16 4.32 0.89
CA THR A 126 -4.52 4.90 -0.40
C THR A 126 -3.27 5.24 -1.19
N THR A 127 -3.13 4.61 -2.35
CA THR A 127 -2.13 4.94 -3.37
C THR A 127 -2.71 5.99 -4.31
N ILE A 128 -2.11 7.18 -4.32
CA ILE A 128 -2.50 8.30 -5.19
C ILE A 128 -1.47 8.45 -6.29
N VAL A 129 -1.89 8.21 -7.54
CA VAL A 129 -1.04 8.30 -8.73
C VAL A 129 -1.32 9.60 -9.48
N TYR A 130 -0.25 10.29 -9.87
CA TYR A 130 -0.25 11.48 -10.70
C TYR A 130 0.43 11.16 -12.02
N LEU A 131 -0.15 11.61 -13.13
CA LEU A 131 0.43 11.52 -14.47
C LEU A 131 0.64 12.91 -15.03
N GLY A 132 1.86 13.22 -15.49
CA GLY A 132 2.19 14.51 -16.09
C GLY A 132 3.49 14.47 -16.89
N ALA A 133 3.76 15.52 -17.66
CA ALA A 133 5.05 15.63 -18.34
C ALA A 133 6.21 15.69 -17.32
N PRO A 134 7.41 15.17 -17.62
CA PRO A 134 8.51 15.02 -16.65
C PRO A 134 8.85 16.29 -15.85
N GLN A 135 8.77 17.46 -16.50
CA GLN A 135 9.02 18.76 -15.87
C GLN A 135 8.00 19.16 -14.78
N HIS A 136 6.89 18.43 -14.65
CA HIS A 136 5.80 18.72 -13.73
C HIS A 136 5.83 17.88 -12.43
N MET A 137 6.92 17.17 -12.14
CA MET A 137 7.08 16.45 -10.87
C MET A 137 6.81 17.34 -9.64
N ALA A 138 7.31 18.58 -9.62
CA ALA A 138 7.04 19.52 -8.53
C ALA A 138 5.56 19.93 -8.43
N VAL A 139 4.83 19.93 -9.55
CA VAL A 139 3.37 20.17 -9.54
C VAL A 139 2.65 18.94 -8.96
N ALA A 140 3.07 17.74 -9.32
CA ALA A 140 2.52 16.50 -8.76
C ALA A 140 2.70 16.46 -7.23
N GLN A 141 3.88 16.81 -6.73
CA GLN A 141 4.14 16.94 -5.29
C GLN A 141 3.20 17.97 -4.63
N GLN A 142 3.06 19.16 -5.20
CA GLN A 142 2.16 20.18 -4.64
C GLN A 142 0.69 19.69 -4.58
N LEU A 143 0.22 19.02 -5.62
CA LEU A 143 -1.15 18.46 -5.66
C LEU A 143 -1.32 17.36 -4.61
N PHE A 144 -0.29 16.57 -4.36
CA PHE A 144 -0.28 15.58 -3.29
C PHE A 144 -0.35 16.24 -1.91
N ASP A 145 0.48 17.26 -1.65
CA ASP A 145 0.45 18.02 -0.39
C ASP A 145 -0.93 18.67 -0.15
N ASP A 146 -1.53 19.25 -1.20
CA ASP A 146 -2.87 19.84 -1.14
C ASP A 146 -3.97 18.79 -0.89
N THR A 147 -3.80 17.58 -1.41
CA THR A 147 -4.70 16.45 -1.15
C THR A 147 -4.56 15.98 0.30
N LEU A 148 -3.33 15.81 0.79
CA LEU A 148 -3.07 15.46 2.19
C LEU A 148 -3.67 16.49 3.15
N ALA A 149 -3.59 17.78 2.84
CA ALA A 149 -4.16 18.84 3.67
C ALA A 149 -5.70 18.79 3.76
N ALA A 150 -6.36 18.12 2.81
CA ALA A 150 -7.80 17.97 2.75
C ALA A 150 -8.32 16.65 3.35
N LEU A 151 -7.43 15.70 3.66
CA LEU A 151 -7.75 14.38 4.23
C LEU A 151 -7.41 14.30 5.72
N ASN A 152 -7.98 13.32 6.42
CA ASN A 152 -7.50 12.83 7.71
C ASN A 152 -6.35 11.83 7.51
N ALA A 153 -5.17 12.33 7.12
CA ALA A 153 -3.98 11.51 6.91
C ALA A 153 -3.34 11.11 8.25
N VAL A 154 -3.51 9.84 8.63
CA VAL A 154 -2.90 9.24 9.82
C VAL A 154 -1.39 9.11 9.63
N ALA A 155 -0.98 8.53 8.50
CA ALA A 155 0.42 8.44 8.09
C ALA A 155 0.55 8.64 6.58
N TYR A 156 1.66 9.17 6.09
CA TYR A 156 1.88 9.39 4.66
C TYR A 156 3.36 9.41 4.30
N GLN A 157 3.69 9.07 3.06
CA GLN A 157 5.04 9.31 2.54
C GLN A 157 5.20 10.80 2.17
N PRO A 158 6.27 11.48 2.61
CA PRO A 158 6.40 12.92 2.43
C PRO A 158 6.62 13.35 0.98
N PHE A 159 7.07 12.42 0.12
CA PHE A 159 7.38 12.71 -1.27
C PHE A 159 6.69 11.72 -2.19
N VAL A 160 6.25 12.19 -3.35
CA VAL A 160 5.83 11.30 -4.43
C VAL A 160 7.06 10.61 -5.03
N ALA A 161 6.95 9.31 -5.29
CA ALA A 161 8.01 8.50 -5.88
C ALA A 161 7.69 8.19 -7.35
N PRO A 162 8.70 8.07 -8.24
CA PRO A 162 8.48 7.56 -9.59
C PRO A 162 7.80 6.19 -9.55
N LEU A 163 6.82 6.02 -10.41
CA LEU A 163 6.11 4.76 -10.57
C LEU A 163 6.53 4.16 -11.92
N GLU A 164 7.51 3.27 -11.85
CA GLU A 164 8.14 2.62 -13.00
C GLU A 164 7.53 1.23 -13.25
N GLY A 165 7.79 0.66 -14.43
CA GLY A 165 7.41 -0.73 -14.72
C GLY A 165 5.98 -0.92 -15.24
N THR A 166 5.70 -2.15 -15.66
CA THR A 166 4.41 -2.56 -16.26
C THR A 166 3.42 -3.11 -15.24
N GLU A 167 3.89 -3.41 -14.04
CA GLU A 167 3.14 -3.93 -12.89
C GLU A 167 2.03 -3.00 -12.42
N HIS A 168 2.11 -1.70 -12.72
CA HIS A 168 1.12 -0.70 -12.31
C HIS A 168 0.20 -0.26 -13.46
N ALA A 169 0.01 -1.11 -14.47
CA ALA A 169 -0.79 -0.80 -15.65
C ALA A 169 -2.27 -0.51 -15.32
N ASP A 170 -2.79 -1.11 -14.26
CA ASP A 170 -4.13 -0.89 -13.71
C ASP A 170 -4.29 0.53 -13.11
N LEU A 171 -3.21 1.10 -12.55
CA LEU A 171 -3.18 2.46 -12.02
C LEU A 171 -2.94 3.50 -13.12
N VAL A 172 -1.92 3.29 -13.96
CA VAL A 172 -1.45 4.28 -14.95
C VAL A 172 -2.25 4.24 -16.25
N GLY A 173 -2.67 3.05 -16.70
CA GLY A 173 -3.40 2.86 -17.96
C GLY A 173 -4.67 3.73 -18.07
N PRO A 174 -5.54 3.77 -17.03
CA PRO A 174 -6.69 4.67 -17.02
C PRO A 174 -6.33 6.15 -17.15
N LEU A 175 -5.21 6.59 -16.54
CA LEU A 175 -4.72 7.96 -16.66
C LEU A 175 -4.23 8.26 -18.08
N TRP A 176 -3.50 7.33 -18.72
CA TRP A 176 -3.10 7.49 -20.13
C TRP A 176 -4.30 7.67 -21.05
N LEU A 177 -5.35 6.85 -20.90
CA LEU A 177 -6.56 6.98 -21.71
C LEU A 177 -7.27 8.32 -21.48
N ARG A 178 -7.32 8.78 -20.22
CA ARG A 178 -7.93 10.06 -19.86
C ARG A 178 -7.14 11.24 -20.44
N ASP A 179 -5.82 11.21 -20.33
CA ASP A 179 -4.93 12.23 -20.89
C ASP A 179 -5.03 12.30 -22.42
N ALA A 180 -5.00 11.15 -23.10
CA ALA A 180 -5.17 11.08 -24.55
C ALA A 180 -6.53 11.66 -24.99
N THR A 181 -7.58 11.42 -24.20
CA THR A 181 -8.91 11.99 -24.44
C THR A 181 -8.89 13.51 -24.31
N LEU A 182 -8.25 14.06 -23.26
CA LEU A 182 -8.08 15.51 -23.07
C LEU A 182 -7.37 16.15 -24.27
N ASN A 183 -6.31 15.50 -24.78
CA ASN A 183 -5.58 15.95 -25.96
C ASN A 183 -6.47 16.02 -27.21
N ILE A 184 -7.25 14.97 -27.49
CA ILE A 184 -8.12 14.92 -28.68
C ILE A 184 -9.24 15.97 -28.64
N ILE A 185 -9.75 16.31 -27.45
CA ILE A 185 -10.80 17.33 -27.30
C ILE A 185 -10.25 18.76 -27.13
N GLY A 186 -8.94 18.96 -27.27
CA GLY A 186 -8.28 20.27 -27.17
C GLY A 186 -8.23 20.87 -25.77
N LYS A 187 -8.31 20.02 -24.73
CA LYS A 187 -8.16 20.41 -23.31
C LYS A 187 -6.85 19.96 -22.67
N GLY A 188 -6.08 19.11 -23.37
CA GLY A 188 -4.79 18.61 -22.91
C GLY A 188 -3.63 19.53 -23.29
N ASP A 189 -2.41 19.07 -23.01
CA ASP A 189 -1.14 19.75 -23.30
C ASP A 189 -0.52 19.32 -24.64
N GLY A 190 -1.17 18.40 -25.37
CA GLY A 190 -0.72 17.89 -26.66
C GLY A 190 0.43 16.87 -26.59
N ILE A 191 0.83 16.45 -25.39
CA ILE A 191 1.92 15.48 -25.20
C ILE A 191 1.37 14.06 -25.30
N PHE A 192 2.10 13.18 -25.99
CA PHE A 192 1.74 11.77 -26.11
C PHE A 192 1.71 11.09 -24.74
N SER A 193 0.57 10.54 -24.33
CA SER A 193 0.33 10.10 -22.96
C SER A 193 1.29 9.01 -22.46
N PRO A 194 1.65 7.97 -23.25
CA PRO A 194 2.69 7.02 -22.86
C PRO A 194 4.11 7.60 -22.77
N GLY A 195 4.32 8.85 -23.18
CA GLY A 195 5.58 9.59 -23.00
C GLY A 195 5.60 10.49 -21.76
N LYS A 196 4.57 10.44 -20.92
CA LYS A 196 4.50 11.13 -19.63
C LYS A 196 4.99 10.22 -18.51
N ASP A 197 5.42 10.85 -17.42
CA ASP A 197 5.86 10.16 -16.21
C ASP A 197 4.69 9.99 -15.24
N ALA A 198 4.74 8.91 -14.47
CA ALA A 198 3.82 8.66 -13.37
C ALA A 198 4.57 8.74 -12.03
N TRP A 199 3.92 9.32 -11.03
CA TRP A 199 4.41 9.36 -9.66
C TRP A 199 3.32 8.93 -8.70
N ALA A 200 3.68 8.23 -7.62
CA ALA A 200 2.76 7.80 -6.59
C ALA A 200 3.10 8.42 -5.24
N GLY A 201 2.07 8.78 -4.48
CA GLY A 201 2.15 9.08 -3.06
C GLY A 201 1.22 8.16 -2.29
N TRP A 202 1.62 7.79 -1.07
CA TRP A 202 0.86 6.87 -0.22
C TRP A 202 0.39 7.58 1.02
N VAL A 203 -0.86 7.34 1.39
CA VAL A 203 -1.48 7.87 2.60
C VAL A 203 -2.35 6.82 3.28
N LEU A 204 -2.10 6.60 4.56
CA LEU A 204 -2.99 5.90 5.46
C LEU A 204 -4.02 6.89 6.00
N THR A 205 -5.30 6.66 5.76
CA THR A 205 -6.39 7.59 6.11
C THR A 205 -7.54 6.88 6.80
N SER A 206 -8.22 7.60 7.71
CA SER A 206 -9.50 7.16 8.28
C SER A 206 -10.70 7.61 7.44
N ASP A 207 -10.47 8.39 6.39
CA ASP A 207 -11.53 8.82 5.48
C ASP A 207 -12.00 7.65 4.61
N SER A 208 -13.30 7.60 4.31
CA SER A 208 -13.83 6.58 3.39
C SER A 208 -13.26 6.74 1.98
N ASN A 209 -13.12 5.65 1.22
CA ASN A 209 -12.56 5.63 -0.14
C ASN A 209 -13.16 6.70 -1.07
N ASN A 210 -14.49 6.91 -1.01
CA ASN A 210 -15.17 7.93 -1.82
C ASN A 210 -14.70 9.36 -1.48
N THR A 211 -14.34 9.62 -0.23
CA THR A 211 -13.82 10.92 0.20
C THR A 211 -12.44 11.17 -0.39
N ALA A 212 -11.56 10.17 -0.40
CA ALA A 212 -10.21 10.29 -0.95
C ALA A 212 -10.23 10.66 -2.44
N GLU A 213 -11.03 9.94 -3.25
CA GLU A 213 -11.20 10.26 -4.67
C GLU A 213 -11.76 11.68 -4.91
N LEU A 214 -12.70 12.13 -4.07
CA LEU A 214 -13.31 13.45 -4.20
C LEU A 214 -12.37 14.61 -3.82
N GLN A 215 -11.33 14.34 -3.02
CA GLN A 215 -10.35 15.35 -2.63
C GLN A 215 -9.14 15.43 -3.57
N LEU A 216 -9.04 14.52 -4.54
CA LEU A 216 -7.95 14.51 -5.50
C LEU A 216 -7.81 15.87 -6.19
N ARG A 217 -6.57 16.35 -6.21
CA ARG A 217 -6.21 17.59 -6.88
C ARG A 217 -5.59 17.28 -8.23
N GLU A 218 -5.90 18.14 -9.19
CA GLU A 218 -5.42 18.05 -10.56
C GLU A 218 -5.14 19.45 -11.09
N ARG A 219 -4.28 19.51 -12.10
CA ARG A 219 -4.06 20.71 -12.90
C ARG A 219 -4.33 20.39 -14.35
N ILE A 220 -5.29 21.07 -14.96
CA ILE A 220 -5.64 20.90 -16.38
C ILE A 220 -5.65 22.28 -17.02
N GLU A 221 -4.47 22.75 -17.39
CA GLU A 221 -4.23 24.01 -18.08
C GLU A 221 -3.52 23.74 -19.42
N PRO A 222 -3.63 24.64 -20.42
CA PRO A 222 -3.06 24.42 -21.75
C PRO A 222 -1.55 24.14 -21.77
N ASP A 223 -0.82 24.60 -20.76
CA ASP A 223 0.64 24.48 -20.61
C ASP A 223 1.07 23.51 -19.50
N ALA A 224 0.12 22.97 -18.72
CA ALA A 224 0.40 22.06 -17.62
C ALA A 224 -0.80 21.14 -17.36
N VAL A 225 -0.67 19.87 -17.75
CA VAL A 225 -1.63 18.82 -17.43
C VAL A 225 -1.00 17.81 -16.47
N VAL A 226 -1.54 17.76 -15.26
CA VAL A 226 -1.27 16.75 -14.24
C VAL A 226 -2.61 16.23 -13.74
N ILE A 227 -2.93 14.99 -14.10
CA ILE A 227 -4.18 14.31 -13.70
C ILE A 227 -3.87 13.25 -12.66
N SER A 228 -4.85 12.91 -11.85
CA SER A 228 -4.67 11.99 -10.73
C SER A 228 -5.74 10.91 -10.64
N ARG A 229 -5.40 9.86 -9.91
CA ARG A 229 -6.26 8.73 -9.55
C ARG A 229 -5.84 8.23 -8.18
N ALA A 230 -6.80 7.78 -7.39
CA ALA A 230 -6.53 7.06 -6.14
C ALA A 230 -7.05 5.63 -6.25
N VAL A 231 -6.39 4.71 -5.57
CA VAL A 231 -6.90 3.38 -5.24
C VAL A 231 -6.68 3.17 -3.75
N SER A 232 -7.72 2.71 -3.07
CA SER A 232 -7.70 2.48 -1.63
C SER A 232 -7.91 1.00 -1.35
N GLU A 233 -7.07 0.46 -0.49
CA GLU A 233 -7.15 -0.89 0.04
C GLU A 233 -7.38 -0.85 1.56
N PRO A 234 -8.12 -1.81 2.13
CA PRO A 234 -8.29 -1.91 3.59
C PRO A 234 -6.94 -2.00 4.27
N PHE A 235 -6.74 -1.26 5.36
CA PHE A 235 -5.55 -1.43 6.19
C PHE A 235 -5.64 -2.68 7.05
#